data_AF-A0A968A6R5-F1
#
_entry.id   AF-A0A968A6R5-F1
#
_cell.length_a   1.000
_cell.length_b   1.000
_cell.length_c   1.000
_cell.angle_alpha   90.00
_cell.angle_beta   90.00
_cell.angle_gamma   90.00
#
_symmetry.space_group_name_H-M   'P 1'
#
loop_
_entity.id
_entity.type
_entity.pdbx_description
1 polymer ?
#
loop_
_entity_poly.entity_id
_entity_poly.type
_entity_poly.pdbx_seq_one_letter_code
_entity_poly.pdbx_strand_id
1 'polypeptide(L)'
;MFTESDLRKLLEFKPDHPVLSVFLNTDPAEGSADVYRLKLRSILKDIELTAEKDAIERFFDLDYDWSGRSVALFACDPEDFFEAYTFALPIQTRARVHNRPHVKPLVNLIDFYGNYGIALVDKQGIRLFSYHLGQLKEVEKYSGEQVRQTKHGGGSQSAGRRSSVGNGSQHADEIADRNMRQAAQL
;
A
#
# COMPACT_ATOMS: atom_id res chain seq x y z
N MET A 1 0.64 -0.39 11.76
CA MET A 1 0.96 0.29 10.49
C MET A 1 2.26 1.00 10.69
N PHE A 2 3.26 0.79 9.83
CA PHE A 2 4.57 1.45 9.97
C PHE A 2 4.45 2.95 9.67
N THR A 3 5.02 3.79 10.51
CA THR A 3 4.93 5.25 10.44
C THR A 3 6.30 5.92 10.46
N GLU A 4 6.34 7.22 10.19
CA GLU A 4 7.57 8.02 10.31
C GLU A 4 8.12 8.02 11.76
N SER A 5 7.23 7.95 12.76
CA SER A 5 7.63 7.83 14.17
C SER A 5 8.36 6.52 14.45
N ASP A 6 7.90 5.40 13.86
CA ASP A 6 8.56 4.11 13.98
C ASP A 6 9.94 4.12 13.30
N LEU A 7 10.04 4.75 12.12
CA LEU A 7 11.32 4.96 11.45
C LEU A 7 12.28 5.79 12.32
N ARG A 8 11.78 6.86 12.94
CA ARG A 8 12.59 7.71 13.83
C ARG A 8 13.07 6.94 15.06
N LYS A 9 12.21 6.10 15.66
CA LYS A 9 12.58 5.20 16.76
C LYS A 9 13.74 4.28 16.36
N LEU A 10 13.65 3.64 15.19
CA LEU A 10 14.73 2.78 14.67
C LEU A 10 16.03 3.52 14.36
N LEU A 11 15.96 4.78 13.95
CA LEU A 11 17.14 5.63 13.68
C LEU A 11 17.80 6.15 14.96
N GLU A 12 17.01 6.46 15.98
CA GLU A 12 17.48 6.93 17.28
C GLU A 12 18.04 5.79 18.14
N PHE A 13 17.65 4.54 17.86
CA PHE A 13 18.20 3.38 18.53
C PHE A 13 19.68 3.16 18.16
N LYS A 14 20.54 3.34 19.17
CA LYS A 14 22.00 3.26 19.06
C LYS A 14 22.54 2.30 20.13
N PRO A 15 22.36 0.99 19.94
CA PRO A 15 22.85 0.00 20.89
C PRO A 15 24.37 -0.13 20.83
N ASP A 16 24.96 -0.59 21.93
CA ASP A 16 26.38 -0.97 21.96
C ASP A 16 26.62 -2.39 21.41
N HIS A 17 25.52 -3.11 21.16
CA HIS A 17 25.50 -4.49 20.68
C HIS A 17 25.03 -4.59 19.21
N PRO A 18 25.44 -5.66 18.48
CA PRO A 18 24.98 -5.88 17.11
C PRO A 18 23.46 -6.16 17.07
N VAL A 19 22.78 -5.54 16.12
CA VAL A 19 21.35 -5.73 15.84
C VAL A 19 21.18 -6.65 14.65
N LEU A 20 20.33 -7.66 14.79
CA LEU A 20 19.87 -8.50 13.70
C LEU A 20 18.65 -7.85 13.04
N SER A 21 18.81 -7.45 11.78
CA SER A 21 17.74 -6.92 10.93
C SER A 21 17.35 -7.96 9.88
N VAL A 22 16.10 -8.42 9.91
CA VAL A 22 15.58 -9.43 8.98
C VAL A 22 14.42 -8.85 8.19
N PHE A 23 14.46 -9.07 6.88
CA PHE A 23 13.38 -8.77 5.95
C PHE A 23 12.95 -10.07 5.31
N LEU A 24 11.66 -10.37 5.35
CA LEU A 24 11.09 -11.59 4.78
C LEU A 24 9.99 -11.22 3.79
N ASN A 25 10.10 -11.70 2.56
CA ASN A 25 8.99 -11.68 1.61
C ASN A 25 8.00 -12.80 1.96
N THR A 26 6.75 -12.43 2.19
CA THR A 26 5.63 -13.35 2.47
C THR A 26 4.53 -13.21 1.41
N ASP A 27 4.84 -12.64 0.23
CA ASP A 27 3.87 -12.47 -0.85
C ASP A 27 3.27 -13.83 -1.25
N PRO A 28 1.94 -14.03 -1.14
CA PRO A 28 1.27 -15.28 -1.49
C PRO A 28 1.55 -15.78 -2.91
N ALA A 29 1.99 -14.89 -3.82
CA ALA A 29 2.41 -15.27 -5.16
C ALA A 29 3.72 -16.09 -5.18
N GLU A 30 4.58 -15.95 -4.15
CA GLU A 30 5.88 -16.63 -4.06
C GLU A 30 5.86 -18.00 -3.37
N GLY A 31 4.76 -18.40 -2.71
CA GLY A 31 4.69 -19.70 -2.04
C GLY A 31 3.66 -19.82 -0.90
N SER A 32 3.90 -20.78 -0.02
CA SER A 32 3.13 -21.02 1.20
C SER A 32 3.94 -20.65 2.46
N ALA A 33 3.29 -20.65 3.62
CA ALA A 33 3.93 -20.42 4.92
C ALA A 33 5.21 -21.26 5.13
N ASP A 34 5.18 -22.53 4.73
CA ASP A 34 6.33 -23.44 4.85
C ASP A 34 7.52 -23.01 3.98
N VAL A 35 7.26 -22.45 2.80
CA VAL A 35 8.30 -21.94 1.89
C VAL A 35 8.98 -20.72 2.51
N TYR A 36 8.22 -19.81 3.10
CA TYR A 36 8.78 -18.62 3.76
C TYR A 36 9.57 -19.00 5.01
N ARG A 37 9.10 -19.98 5.79
CA ARG A 37 9.85 -20.55 6.93
C ARG A 37 11.17 -21.17 6.50
N LEU A 38 11.17 -21.92 5.40
CA LEU A 38 12.40 -22.48 4.84
C LEU A 38 13.37 -21.38 4.37
N LYS A 39 12.86 -20.35 3.69
CA LYS A 39 13.66 -19.17 3.29
C LYS A 39 14.25 -18.47 4.51
N LEU A 40 13.46 -18.26 5.57
CA LEU A 40 13.91 -17.65 6.82
C LEU A 40 15.04 -18.46 7.47
N ARG A 41 14.85 -19.77 7.64
CA ARG A 41 15.87 -20.66 8.21
C ARG A 41 17.16 -20.65 7.38
N SER A 42 17.02 -20.59 6.05
CA SER A 42 18.17 -20.50 5.14
C SER A 42 18.98 -19.20 5.34
N ILE A 43 18.33 -18.04 5.40
CA ILE A 43 19.04 -16.76 5.59
C ILE A 43 19.61 -16.59 7.00
N LEU A 44 19.01 -17.23 8.00
CA LEU A 44 19.50 -17.19 9.38
C LEU A 44 20.64 -18.18 9.63
N LYS A 45 20.90 -19.12 8.73
CA LYS A 45 21.87 -20.20 8.96
C LYS A 45 23.28 -19.70 9.31
N ASP A 46 23.75 -18.67 8.62
CA ASP A 46 25.13 -18.17 8.71
C ASP A 46 25.33 -17.05 9.75
N ILE A 47 24.30 -16.73 10.54
CA ILE A 47 24.35 -15.67 11.55
C ILE A 47 24.80 -16.25 12.90
N GLU A 48 25.63 -15.56 13.67
CA GLU A 48 26.14 -16.10 14.95
C GLU A 48 25.27 -15.72 16.17
N LEU A 49 24.31 -14.82 15.98
CA LEU A 49 23.40 -14.29 17.01
C LEU A 49 22.26 -15.27 17.33
N THR A 50 22.49 -16.22 18.23
CA THR A 50 21.51 -17.28 18.56
C THR A 50 20.28 -16.76 19.31
N ALA A 51 20.43 -15.85 20.28
CA ALA A 51 19.29 -15.35 21.06
C ALA A 51 18.28 -14.59 20.18
N GLU A 52 18.79 -13.74 19.29
CA GLU A 52 18.01 -12.97 18.32
C GLU A 52 17.32 -13.88 17.29
N LYS A 53 17.98 -14.94 16.83
CA LYS A 53 17.36 -15.95 15.97
C LYS A 53 16.18 -16.61 16.66
N ASP A 54 16.37 -17.06 17.90
CA ASP A 54 15.34 -17.77 18.65
C ASP A 54 14.15 -16.83 18.92
N ALA A 55 14.38 -15.55 19.19
CA ALA A 55 13.31 -14.55 19.28
C ALA A 55 12.52 -14.41 17.96
N ILE A 56 13.22 -14.34 16.83
CA ILE A 56 12.59 -14.23 15.50
C ILE A 56 11.82 -15.50 15.13
N GLU A 57 12.40 -16.69 15.35
CA GLU A 57 11.71 -17.96 15.08
C GLU A 57 10.45 -18.11 15.94
N ARG A 58 10.54 -17.77 17.23
CA ARG A 58 9.37 -17.77 18.14
C ARG A 58 8.26 -16.85 17.65
N PHE A 59 8.60 -15.64 17.18
CA PHE A 59 7.61 -14.71 16.63
C PHE A 59 6.85 -15.31 15.43
N PHE A 60 7.55 -15.97 14.51
CA PHE A 60 6.90 -16.60 13.35
C PHE A 60 6.09 -17.86 13.67
N ASP A 61 6.37 -18.51 14.80
CA ASP A 61 5.66 -19.71 15.24
C ASP A 61 4.44 -19.41 16.11
N LEU A 62 4.49 -18.34 16.92
CA LEU A 62 3.46 -18.05 17.92
C LEU A 62 2.59 -16.84 17.58
N ASP A 63 3.18 -15.77 17.09
CA ASP A 63 2.53 -14.45 17.06
C ASP A 63 2.15 -14.00 15.64
N TYR A 64 2.82 -14.54 14.61
CA TYR A 64 2.64 -14.08 13.25
C TYR A 64 1.48 -14.81 12.53
N ASP A 65 0.48 -14.05 12.14
CA ASP A 65 -0.74 -14.52 11.47
C ASP A 65 -0.57 -14.76 9.95
N TRP A 66 0.65 -14.61 9.42
CA TRP A 66 0.95 -14.67 7.98
C TRP A 66 0.14 -13.68 7.14
N SER A 67 -0.36 -12.61 7.76
CA SER A 67 -1.02 -11.52 7.06
C SER A 67 0.02 -10.55 6.48
N GLY A 68 -0.29 -9.98 5.32
CA GLY A 68 0.61 -9.06 4.61
C GLY A 68 1.50 -9.74 3.57
N ARG A 69 2.30 -8.93 2.87
CA ARG A 69 3.19 -9.39 1.79
C ARG A 69 4.65 -9.39 2.19
N SER A 70 5.01 -8.74 3.30
CA SER A 70 6.35 -8.86 3.87
C SER A 70 6.39 -8.45 5.34
N VAL A 71 7.48 -8.83 5.99
CA VAL A 71 7.77 -8.49 7.38
C VAL A 71 9.19 -7.95 7.50
N ALA A 72 9.38 -6.90 8.29
CA ALA A 72 10.68 -6.45 8.79
C ALA A 72 10.76 -6.66 10.29
N LEU A 73 11.85 -7.28 10.74
CA LEU A 73 12.11 -7.63 12.14
C LEU A 73 13.46 -7.06 12.54
N PHE A 74 13.51 -6.50 13.75
CA PHE A 74 14.73 -6.02 14.38
C PHE A 74 14.83 -6.62 15.77
N ALA A 75 15.93 -7.32 16.04
CA ALA A 75 16.18 -7.97 17.31
C ALA A 75 17.57 -7.62 17.85
N CYS A 76 17.64 -7.32 19.15
CA CYS A 76 18.87 -7.18 19.92
C CYS A 76 18.56 -7.61 21.36
N ASP A 77 19.00 -8.82 21.72
CA ASP A 77 18.68 -9.44 23.01
C ASP A 77 19.32 -8.70 24.22
N PRO A 78 20.60 -8.26 24.15
CA PRO A 78 21.23 -7.55 25.29
C PRO A 78 20.55 -6.23 25.69
N GLU A 79 19.79 -5.63 24.78
CA GLU A 79 19.14 -4.33 24.95
C GLU A 79 17.61 -4.45 25.04
N ASP A 80 17.08 -5.67 25.19
CA ASP A 80 15.64 -6.00 25.21
C ASP A 80 14.86 -5.33 24.06
N PHE A 81 15.45 -5.34 22.87
CA PHE A 81 14.91 -4.66 21.71
C PHE A 81 14.38 -5.67 20.70
N PHE A 82 13.05 -5.72 20.55
CA PHE A 82 12.39 -6.52 19.53
C PHE A 82 11.25 -5.74 18.87
N GLU A 83 11.36 -5.50 17.57
CA GLU A 83 10.37 -4.76 16.80
C GLU A 83 10.01 -5.53 15.52
N ALA A 84 8.71 -5.69 15.28
CA ALA A 84 8.17 -6.39 14.12
C ALA A 84 7.18 -5.50 13.37
N TYR A 85 7.40 -5.35 12.06
CA TYR A 85 6.56 -4.54 11.19
C TYR A 85 6.11 -5.34 9.96
N THR A 86 4.81 -5.42 9.77
CA THR A 86 4.18 -6.05 8.61
C THR A 86 3.84 -5.01 7.55
N PHE A 87 4.10 -5.33 6.28
CA PHE A 87 3.84 -4.45 5.13
C PHE A 87 2.92 -5.13 4.11
N ALA A 88 2.12 -4.31 3.41
CA ALA A 88 1.28 -4.76 2.30
C ALA A 88 2.05 -4.84 0.95
N LEU A 89 3.36 -4.56 0.97
CA LEU A 89 4.23 -4.55 -0.20
C LEU A 89 5.27 -5.66 -0.09
N PRO A 90 5.69 -6.29 -1.20
CA PRO A 90 6.77 -7.26 -1.17
C PRO A 90 8.11 -6.55 -0.91
N ILE A 91 8.91 -7.09 0.03
CA ILE A 91 10.27 -6.64 0.31
C ILE A 91 11.20 -7.82 0.04
N GLN A 92 12.36 -7.58 -0.57
CA GLN A 92 13.34 -8.63 -0.81
C GLN A 92 13.79 -9.30 0.49
N THR A 93 13.74 -10.63 0.52
CA THR A 93 14.18 -11.44 1.65
C THR A 93 15.68 -11.31 1.88
N ARG A 94 16.09 -10.90 3.09
CA ARG A 94 17.50 -10.77 3.50
C ARG A 94 17.63 -10.66 5.01
N ALA A 95 18.76 -11.09 5.54
CA ALA A 95 19.17 -10.83 6.92
C ALA A 95 20.49 -10.05 6.94
N ARG A 96 20.63 -9.12 7.88
CA ARG A 96 21.81 -8.27 8.06
C ARG A 96 22.10 -8.12 9.54
N VAL A 97 23.35 -8.35 9.93
CA VAL A 97 23.84 -8.03 11.28
C VAL A 97 24.66 -6.75 11.19
N HIS A 98 24.36 -5.77 12.03
CA HIS A 98 25.10 -4.51 12.07
C HIS A 98 24.93 -3.84 13.44
N ASN A 99 25.85 -2.95 13.85
CA ASN A 99 25.76 -2.19 15.11
C ASN A 99 24.58 -1.19 15.16
N ARG A 100 23.75 -1.15 14.11
CA ARG A 100 22.58 -0.28 14.01
C ARG A 100 21.48 -0.99 13.22
N PRO A 101 20.20 -0.72 13.52
CA PRO A 101 19.09 -1.23 12.72
C PRO A 101 19.23 -0.88 11.24
N HIS A 102 19.07 -1.87 10.37
CA HIS A 102 19.19 -1.67 8.93
C HIS A 102 17.91 -1.04 8.35
N VAL A 103 17.74 0.27 8.47
CA VAL A 103 16.51 0.96 8.06
C VAL A 103 16.43 1.36 6.58
N LYS A 104 17.54 1.30 5.84
CA LYS A 104 17.60 1.72 4.41
C LYS A 104 16.47 1.13 3.54
N PRO A 105 16.08 -0.15 3.69
CA PRO A 105 14.96 -0.71 2.93
C PRO A 105 13.63 -0.03 3.26
N LEU A 106 13.42 0.34 4.52
CA LEU A 106 12.19 0.98 5.00
C LEU A 106 12.10 2.44 4.56
N VAL A 107 13.24 3.16 4.57
CA VAL A 107 13.32 4.53 4.02
C VAL A 107 12.91 4.52 2.56
N ASN A 108 13.48 3.62 1.75
CA ASN A 108 13.10 3.49 0.35
C ASN A 108 11.60 3.18 0.17
N LEU A 109 11.00 2.36 1.04
CA LEU A 109 9.56 2.09 0.96
C LEU A 109 8.72 3.33 1.25
N ILE A 110 9.12 4.15 2.21
CA ILE A 110 8.45 5.44 2.48
C ILE A 110 8.68 6.40 1.32
N ASP A 111 9.86 6.45 0.72
CA ASP A 111 10.13 7.36 -0.39
C ASP A 111 9.37 6.97 -1.68
N PHE A 112 9.26 5.65 -1.97
CA PHE A 112 8.60 5.14 -3.19
C PHE A 112 7.12 4.82 -3.03
N TYR A 113 6.64 4.59 -1.81
CA TYR A 113 5.25 4.19 -1.52
C TYR A 113 4.62 5.02 -0.39
N GLY A 114 5.28 6.09 0.05
CA GLY A 114 4.73 7.07 0.96
C GLY A 114 3.71 7.96 0.27
N ASN A 115 2.50 7.98 0.83
CA ASN A 115 1.41 8.90 0.50
C ASN A 115 1.14 9.08 -1.00
N TYR A 116 0.48 8.11 -1.62
CA TYR A 116 -0.02 8.25 -2.99
C TYR A 116 -1.54 8.45 -2.98
N GLY A 117 -2.01 9.53 -3.58
CA GLY A 117 -3.43 9.78 -3.83
C GLY A 117 -3.81 9.31 -5.24
N ILE A 118 -4.85 8.49 -5.36
CA ILE A 118 -5.46 8.14 -6.65
C ILE A 118 -6.81 8.86 -6.74
N ALA A 119 -6.99 9.72 -7.75
CA ALA A 119 -8.27 10.32 -8.06
C ALA A 119 -8.89 9.62 -9.28
N LEU A 120 -9.98 8.88 -9.06
CA LEU A 120 -10.79 8.34 -10.15
C LEU A 120 -11.87 9.36 -10.50
N VAL A 121 -11.81 9.89 -11.71
CA VAL A 121 -12.72 10.92 -12.21
C VAL A 121 -13.59 10.34 -13.32
N ASP A 122 -14.91 10.47 -13.19
CA ASP A 122 -15.90 10.11 -14.20
C ASP A 122 -16.87 11.29 -14.42
N LYS A 123 -17.66 11.26 -15.50
CA LYS A 123 -18.66 12.28 -15.83
C LYS A 123 -19.71 12.50 -14.73
N GLN A 124 -19.85 11.53 -13.83
CA GLN A 124 -20.80 11.55 -12.73
C GLN A 124 -20.16 11.94 -11.40
N GLY A 125 -18.83 12.03 -11.28
CA GLY A 125 -18.20 12.41 -10.02
C GLY A 125 -16.77 11.94 -9.85
N ILE A 126 -16.26 12.11 -8.63
CA ILE A 126 -14.86 11.84 -8.26
C ILE A 126 -14.83 10.87 -7.07
N ARG A 127 -13.86 9.94 -7.11
CA ARG A 127 -13.48 9.10 -5.97
C ARG A 127 -11.99 9.30 -5.70
N LEU A 128 -11.65 9.88 -4.56
CA LEU A 128 -10.29 10.04 -4.09
C LEU A 128 -9.94 8.86 -3.19
N PHE A 129 -8.79 8.24 -3.42
CA PHE A 129 -8.24 7.16 -2.61
C PHE A 129 -6.88 7.60 -2.09
N SER A 130 -6.68 7.61 -0.78
CA SER A 130 -5.37 7.83 -0.18
C SER A 130 -4.73 6.48 0.15
N TYR A 131 -3.57 6.18 -0.42
CA TYR A 131 -2.77 5.00 -0.13
C TYR A 131 -1.51 5.38 0.67
N HIS A 132 -1.22 4.62 1.71
CA HIS A 132 0.00 4.73 2.49
C HIS A 132 0.65 3.36 2.63
N LEU A 133 1.87 3.19 2.11
CA LEU A 133 2.62 1.93 2.14
C LEU A 133 1.83 0.72 1.62
N GLY A 134 1.08 0.93 0.53
CA GLY A 134 0.26 -0.11 -0.11
C GLY A 134 -1.06 -0.41 0.60
N GLN A 135 -1.40 0.29 1.69
CA GLN A 135 -2.69 0.19 2.38
C GLN A 135 -3.59 1.36 2.01
N LEU A 136 -4.86 1.10 1.72
CA LEU A 136 -5.88 2.12 1.48
C LEU A 136 -6.29 2.75 2.82
N LYS A 137 -6.05 4.06 2.99
CA LYS A 137 -6.38 4.82 4.21
C LYS A 137 -7.75 5.48 4.15
N GLU A 138 -8.07 6.12 3.04
CA GLU A 138 -9.24 7.01 2.98
C GLU A 138 -9.86 6.99 1.59
N VAL A 139 -11.20 7.02 1.56
CA VAL A 139 -11.99 7.11 0.33
C VAL A 139 -12.95 8.27 0.46
N GLU A 140 -12.67 9.37 -0.21
CA GLU A 140 -13.66 10.43 -0.40
C GLU A 140 -14.39 10.21 -1.72
N LYS A 141 -15.70 10.38 -1.72
CA LYS A 141 -16.53 10.18 -2.89
C LYS A 141 -17.50 11.33 -3.04
N TYR A 142 -17.45 11.96 -4.21
CA TYR A 142 -18.52 12.81 -4.70
C TYR A 142 -19.22 12.11 -5.87
N SER A 143 -20.55 12.05 -5.79
CA SER A 143 -21.41 11.51 -6.84
C SER A 143 -22.43 12.57 -7.19
N GLY A 144 -22.26 13.17 -8.36
CA GLY A 144 -23.22 14.07 -8.98
C GLY A 144 -24.32 13.33 -9.74
N GLU A 145 -25.01 14.07 -10.60
CA GLU A 145 -26.19 13.61 -11.31
C GLU A 145 -25.86 12.67 -12.49
N GLN A 146 -26.73 11.71 -12.77
CA GLN A 146 -26.48 10.69 -13.78
C GLN A 146 -26.44 11.27 -15.19
N VAL A 147 -25.28 11.24 -15.84
CA VAL A 147 -25.13 11.65 -17.25
C VAL A 147 -25.62 10.52 -18.16
N ARG A 148 -26.82 10.68 -18.72
CA ARG A 148 -27.41 9.73 -19.68
C ARG A 148 -27.24 10.23 -21.11
N GLN A 149 -26.44 9.52 -21.90
CA GLN A 149 -26.33 9.83 -23.33
C GLN A 149 -27.57 9.33 -24.07
N THR A 150 -28.30 10.24 -24.72
CA THR A 150 -29.42 9.88 -25.59
C THR A 150 -28.86 9.51 -26.97
N LYS A 151 -28.96 8.22 -27.37
CA LYS A 151 -28.53 7.77 -28.70
C LYS A 151 -29.30 8.54 -29.77
N HIS A 152 -28.58 9.26 -30.62
CA HIS A 152 -29.12 9.74 -31.89
C HIS A 152 -29.03 8.62 -32.93
N GLY A 153 -30.01 7.71 -32.87
CA GLY A 153 -30.24 6.73 -33.92
C GLY A 153 -30.98 7.39 -35.09
N GLY A 154 -30.21 7.88 -36.07
CA GLY A 154 -30.74 8.28 -37.37
C GLY A 154 -31.15 7.05 -38.17
N GLY A 155 -32.45 6.78 -38.18
CA GLY A 155 -33.08 5.75 -39.01
C GLY A 155 -34.52 6.16 -39.29
N SER A 156 -34.67 7.02 -40.30
CA SER A 156 -35.93 7.31 -41.00
C SER A 156 -37.05 7.91 -40.15
N GLN A 157 -37.16 9.25 -40.05
CA GLN A 157 -38.46 9.96 -40.09
C GLN A 157 -38.34 11.38 -40.68
N SER A 158 -39.00 11.51 -41.83
CA SER A 158 -39.60 12.69 -42.47
C SER A 158 -38.79 13.99 -42.61
N ALA A 159 -38.52 14.32 -43.88
CA ALA A 159 -38.25 15.68 -44.34
C ALA A 159 -39.34 16.64 -43.82
N GLY A 160 -38.93 17.68 -43.08
CA GLY A 160 -39.81 18.82 -42.80
C GLY A 160 -39.87 19.33 -41.36
N ARG A 161 -39.23 18.72 -40.37
CA ARG A 161 -39.19 19.28 -39.00
C ARG A 161 -37.87 19.98 -38.70
N ARG A 162 -37.93 21.31 -38.66
CA ARG A 162 -36.94 22.17 -38.02
C ARG A 162 -36.81 21.76 -36.54
N SER A 163 -35.56 21.79 -36.07
CA SER A 163 -35.15 22.02 -34.68
C SER A 163 -35.63 21.02 -33.62
N SER A 164 -34.84 19.95 -33.42
CA SER A 164 -34.52 19.41 -32.08
C SER A 164 -33.37 18.39 -32.17
N VAL A 165 -32.24 18.75 -32.79
CA VAL A 165 -31.10 17.83 -33.01
C VAL A 165 -29.88 18.21 -32.15
N GLY A 166 -30.02 19.17 -31.21
CA GLY A 166 -28.89 19.67 -30.40
C GLY A 166 -28.97 19.45 -28.89
N ASN A 167 -30.17 19.36 -28.30
CA ASN A 167 -30.30 19.50 -26.85
C ASN A 167 -29.90 18.25 -26.06
N GLY A 168 -29.99 17.04 -26.64
CA GLY A 168 -29.72 15.80 -25.89
C GLY A 168 -28.24 15.60 -25.55
N SER A 169 -27.33 16.00 -26.45
CA SER A 169 -25.88 15.96 -26.19
C SER A 169 -25.43 17.14 -25.34
N GLN A 170 -25.90 18.35 -25.65
CA GLN A 170 -25.56 19.57 -24.89
C GLN A 170 -25.99 19.45 -23.43
N HIS A 171 -27.17 18.89 -23.14
CA HIS A 171 -27.62 18.70 -21.78
C HIS A 171 -26.81 17.65 -21.00
N ALA A 172 -26.36 16.58 -21.66
CA ALA A 172 -25.50 15.59 -21.04
C ALA A 172 -24.11 16.17 -20.71
N ASP A 173 -23.57 17.01 -21.59
CA ASP A 173 -22.30 17.71 -21.38
C ASP A 173 -22.42 18.77 -20.26
N GLU A 174 -23.53 19.51 -20.19
CA GLU A 174 -23.80 20.46 -19.09
C GLU A 174 -23.89 19.79 -17.71
N ILE A 175 -24.53 18.62 -17.62
CA ILE A 175 -24.62 17.85 -16.38
C ILE A 175 -23.22 17.35 -15.98
N ALA A 176 -22.42 16.88 -16.95
CA ALA A 176 -21.04 16.46 -16.69
C ALA A 176 -20.18 17.63 -16.18
N ASP A 177 -20.25 18.80 -16.82
CA ASP A 177 -19.50 19.99 -16.40
C ASP A 177 -19.91 20.47 -15.01
N ARG A 178 -21.21 20.42 -14.69
CA ARG A 178 -21.72 20.76 -13.34
C ARG A 178 -21.20 19.79 -12.29
N ASN A 179 -21.28 18.50 -12.56
CA ASN A 179 -20.76 17.45 -11.66
C ASN A 179 -19.27 17.64 -11.42
N MET A 180 -18.49 17.97 -12.45
CA MET A 180 -17.04 18.19 -12.34
C MET A 180 -16.71 19.43 -11.52
N ARG A 181 -17.46 20.54 -11.68
CA ARG A 181 -17.27 21.75 -10.86
C ARG A 181 -17.58 21.53 -9.39
N GLN A 182 -18.62 20.76 -9.09
CA GLN A 182 -19.00 20.44 -7.71
C GLN A 182 -18.03 19.43 -7.08
N ALA A 183 -17.55 18.46 -7.87
CA ALA A 183 -16.54 17.50 -7.43
C ALA A 183 -15.18 18.16 -7.10
N ALA A 184 -14.83 19.27 -7.76
CA ALA A 184 -13.60 20.01 -7.50
C ALA A 184 -13.64 20.89 -6.24
N GLN A 185 -14.79 20.98 -5.56
CA GLN A 185 -14.96 21.74 -4.31
C GLN A 185 -14.91 20.86 -3.05
N LEU A 186 -14.73 19.54 -3.23
CA LEU A 186 -14.28 18.65 -2.17
C LEU A 186 -12.86 19.06 -1.72
#